data_AF-A0A9X6JHU7-F1
#
_entry.id   AF-A0A9X6JHU7-F1
#
_cell.length_a   1.000
_cell.length_b   1.000
_cell.length_c   1.000
_cell.angle_alpha   90.00
_cell.angle_beta   90.00
_cell.angle_gamma   90.00
#
_symmetry.space_group_name_H-M   'P 1'
#
loop_
_entity.id
_entity.type
_entity.pdbx_description
1 polymer ?
#
loop_
_entity_poly.entity_id
_entity_poly.type
_entity_poly.pdbx_seq_one_letter_code
_entity_poly.pdbx_strand_id
1 'polypeptide(L)' 'MALTVTNAFNVKLTEKDVYKILYLNKVKGYQPYQLETMFPVTKATIRSIVNGKSRKDCYGLFMKYMDSHSDEFMKLAK' A
#
# COMPACT_ATOMS: atom_id res chain seq x y z
N MET A 1 21.81 -5.84 -24.87
CA MET A 1 20.86 -6.87 -24.37
C MET A 1 19.59 -6.17 -23.96
N ALA A 2 18.53 -6.32 -24.76
CA ALA A 2 17.23 -5.74 -24.43
C ALA A 2 16.61 -6.55 -23.28
N LEU A 3 16.48 -5.92 -22.11
CA LEU A 3 15.66 -6.46 -21.02
C LEU A 3 14.21 -6.30 -21.45
N THR A 4 13.66 -7.33 -22.09
CA THR A 4 12.22 -7.48 -22.23
C THR A 4 11.63 -7.59 -20.84
N VAL A 5 11.12 -6.47 -20.31
CA VAL A 5 10.25 -6.43 -19.14
C VAL A 5 8.93 -7.10 -19.55
N THR A 6 8.93 -8.43 -19.52
CA THR A 6 7.74 -9.23 -19.69
C THR A 6 6.81 -8.96 -18.51
N ASN A 7 5.63 -8.41 -18.79
CA ASN A 7 4.30 -8.56 -18.16
C ASN A 7 4.09 -9.39 -16.86
N ALA A 8 5.06 -9.51 -15.95
CA ALA A 8 5.03 -10.44 -14.83
C ALA A 8 4.21 -9.97 -13.61
N PHE A 9 3.72 -8.72 -13.62
CA PHE A 9 2.98 -8.13 -12.50
C PHE A 9 1.52 -7.84 -12.82
N ASN A 10 0.85 -8.70 -13.60
CA ASN A 10 -0.62 -8.67 -13.69
C ASN A 10 -1.27 -9.38 -12.47
N VAL A 11 -0.62 -9.33 -11.31
CA VAL A 11 -1.18 -9.81 -10.05
C VAL A 11 -2.17 -8.74 -9.57
N LYS A 12 -3.46 -9.05 -9.60
CA LYS A 12 -4.48 -8.18 -9.04
C LYS A 12 -4.34 -8.17 -7.52
N LEU A 13 -3.86 -7.06 -6.97
CA LEU A 13 -3.89 -6.82 -5.52
C LEU A 13 -5.32 -6.96 -5.01
N THR A 14 -5.53 -7.77 -3.99
CA THR A 14 -6.82 -7.84 -3.29
C THR A 14 -7.02 -6.58 -2.44
N GLU A 15 -8.25 -6.32 -2.00
CA GLU A 15 -8.51 -5.22 -1.05
C GLU A 15 -7.71 -5.39 0.25
N LYS A 16 -7.57 -6.63 0.72
CA LYS A 16 -6.75 -6.96 1.89
C LYS A 16 -5.29 -6.56 1.69
N ASP A 17 -4.73 -6.81 0.50
CA ASP A 17 -3.35 -6.39 0.19
C ASP A 17 -3.22 -4.87 0.16
N VAL A 18 -4.21 -4.17 -0.40
CA VAL A 18 -4.26 -2.71 -0.42
C VAL A 18 -4.27 -2.15 1.00
N TYR A 19 -5.13 -2.67 1.89
CA TYR A 19 -5.17 -2.24 3.29
C TYR A 19 -3.85 -2.54 4.02
N LYS A 20 -3.22 -3.69 3.74
CA LYS A 20 -1.92 -4.02 4.32
C LYS A 20 -0.82 -3.06 3.86
N ILE A 21 -0.79 -2.70 2.57
CA ILE A 21 0.13 -1.68 2.03
C ILE A 21 -0.09 -0.33 2.72
N LEU A 22 -1.34 0.09 2.87
CA LEU A 22 -1.68 1.35 3.54
C LEU A 22 -1.26 1.35 5.01
N TYR A 23 -1.55 0.28 5.75
CA TYR A 23 -1.13 0.12 7.13
C TYR A 23 0.40 0.20 7.29
N LEU A 24 1.14 -0.57 6.49
CA LEU A 24 2.59 -0.58 6.58
C LEU A 24 3.19 0.81 6.26
N ASN A 25 2.63 1.53 5.29
CA ASN A 25 3.12 2.87 4.95
C ASN A 25 2.74 3.94 5.98
N LYS A 26 1.46 3.99 6.37
CA LYS A 26 0.90 5.10 7.16
C LYS A 26 1.10 4.94 8.65
N VAL A 27 1.14 3.70 9.14
CA VAL A 27 1.23 3.39 10.57
C VAL A 27 2.62 2.95 10.93
N LYS A 28 3.21 2.02 10.15
CA LYS A 28 4.55 1.48 10.43
C LYS A 28 5.69 2.24 9.73
N GLY A 29 5.38 3.26 8.92
CA GLY A 29 6.38 4.13 8.29
C GLY A 29 7.21 3.48 7.17
N TYR A 30 6.79 2.32 6.63
CA TYR A 30 7.51 1.65 5.55
C TYR A 30 7.53 2.49 4.28
N GLN A 31 8.71 2.62 3.68
CA GLN A 31 8.89 3.34 2.43
C GLN A 31 8.45 2.48 1.22
N PRO A 32 8.03 3.11 0.10
CA PRO A 32 7.60 2.38 -1.09
C PRO A 32 8.60 1.36 -1.65
N TYR A 33 9.91 1.58 -1.46
CA TYR A 33 10.93 0.61 -1.90
C TYR A 33 10.97 -0.65 -1.02
N GLN A 34 10.64 -0.53 0.27
CA GLN A 34 10.56 -1.68 1.18
C GLN A 34 9.29 -2.48 0.95
N LEU A 35 8.21 -1.81 0.53
CA LEU A 35 6.95 -2.48 0.20
C LEU A 35 7.05 -3.22 -1.13
N GLU A 36 7.84 -2.72 -2.08
CA GLU A 36 8.08 -3.39 -3.37
C GLU A 36 8.73 -4.77 -3.19
N THR A 37 9.53 -4.98 -2.13
CA THR A 37 10.10 -6.30 -1.81
C THR A 37 9.09 -7.24 -1.14
N MET A 38 7.95 -6.73 -0.66
CA MET A 38 6.93 -7.49 0.09
C MET A 38 5.69 -7.83 -0.74
N PHE A 39 5.44 -7.08 -1.82
CA PHE A 39 4.27 -7.25 -2.67
C PHE A 39 4.71 -7.40 -4.13
N PRO A 40 4.05 -8.26 -4.92
CA PRO A 40 4.39 -8.49 -6.33
C PRO A 40 3.85 -7.35 -7.23
N VAL A 41 4.20 -6.10 -6.89
CA VAL A 41 3.83 -4.89 -7.63
C VAL A 41 4.96 -3.89 -7.61
N THR A 42 5.00 -3.04 -8.65
CA THR A 42 6.03 -2.02 -8.77
C THR A 42 5.92 -0.94 -7.68
N LYS A 43 7.05 -0.31 -7.36
CA LYS A 43 7.12 0.90 -6.51
C LYS A 43 6.20 2.02 -6.99
N ALA A 44 6.00 2.16 -8.30
CA ALA A 44 5.08 3.14 -8.87
C ALA A 44 3.62 2.83 -8.49
N THR A 45 3.21 1.56 -8.58
CA THR A 45 1.89 1.09 -8.13
C THR A 45 1.70 1.34 -6.64
N ILE A 46 2.68 0.96 -5.81
CA ILE A 46 2.65 1.20 -4.37
C ILE A 46 2.51 2.69 -4.07
N ARG A 47 3.31 3.54 -4.73
CA ARG A 47 3.22 5.01 -4.61
C ARG A 47 1.83 5.52 -4.99
N SER A 48 1.20 4.94 -6.00
CA SER A 48 -0.17 5.30 -6.41
C SER A 48 -1.19 4.95 -5.33
N ILE A 49 -1.06 3.78 -4.69
CA ILE A 49 -1.93 3.31 -3.61
C ILE A 49 -1.79 4.17 -2.36
N VAL A 50 -0.57 4.36 -1.85
CA VAL A 50 -0.33 5.08 -0.58
C VAL A 50 -0.60 6.57 -0.65
N ASN A 51 -0.70 7.14 -1.86
CA ASN A 51 -1.11 8.52 -2.11
C ASN A 51 -2.58 8.64 -2.53
N GLY A 52 -3.35 7.55 -2.54
CA GLY A 52 -4.77 7.57 -2.91
C GLY A 52 -5.03 7.88 -4.38
N LYS A 53 -4.04 7.76 -5.27
CA LYS A 53 -4.22 7.94 -6.72
C LYS A 53 -4.90 6.71 -7.36
N SER A 54 -4.68 5.52 -6.80
CA SER A 54 -5.34 4.27 -7.17
C SER A 54 -6.03 3.63 -5.97
N ARG A 55 -7.05 2.79 -6.20
CA ARG A 55 -7.84 2.13 -5.13
C ARG A 55 -8.42 3.17 -4.15
N LYS A 56 -9.04 4.22 -4.71
CA LYS A 56 -9.57 5.39 -3.98
C LYS A 56 -10.57 5.00 -2.90
N ASP A 57 -11.42 4.02 -3.17
CA ASP A 57 -12.42 3.56 -2.20
C ASP A 57 -11.74 2.94 -0.97
N CYS A 58 -10.79 2.03 -1.18
CA CYS A 58 -9.99 1.45 -0.09
C CYS A 58 -9.21 2.53 0.67
N TYR A 59 -8.58 3.47 -0.05
CA TYR A 59 -7.84 4.57 0.58
C TYR A 59 -8.74 5.43 1.46
N GLY A 60 -9.91 5.84 0.95
CA GLY A 60 -10.87 6.66 1.68
C GLY A 60 -11.42 5.95 2.92
N LEU A 61 -11.80 4.67 2.78
CA LEU A 61 -12.25 3.86 3.91
C LEU A 61 -11.16 3.70 4.98
N PHE A 62 -9.92 3.43 4.56
CA PHE A 62 -8.79 3.31 5.47
C PHE A 62 -8.54 4.61 6.24
N MET A 63 -8.54 5.76 5.55
CA MET A 63 -8.31 7.06 6.20
C MET A 63 -9.41 7.41 7.20
N LYS A 64 -10.69 7.16 6.85
CA LYS A 64 -11.82 7.35 7.79
C LYS A 64 -11.72 6.43 9.00
N TYR A 65 -11.31 5.19 8.80
CA TYR A 65 -11.12 4.24 9.88
C TYR A 65 -9.94 4.66 10.79
N MET A 66 -8.84 5.11 10.20
CA MET A 66 -7.67 5.59 10.92
C MET A 66 -7.96 6.86 11.74
N ASP A 67 -8.77 7.76 11.21
CA ASP A 67 -9.23 8.97 11.92
C ASP A 67 -10.10 8.61 13.14
N SER A 68 -11.08 7.73 12.94
CA SER A 68 -12.01 7.30 14.00
C SER A 68 -11.40 6.36 15.06
N HIS A 69 -10.30 5.67 14.73
CA HIS A 69 -9.61 4.73 15.64
C HIS A 69 -8.15 5.12 15.87
N SER A 70 -7.86 6.43 15.84
CA SER A 70 -6.49 6.95 15.90
C SER A 70 -5.70 6.44 17.12
N ASP A 71 -6.35 6.27 18.27
CA ASP A 71 -5.75 5.70 19.49
C ASP A 71 -5.26 4.26 19.32
N GLU A 72 -5.98 3.43 18.57
CA GLU A 72 -5.58 2.05 18.27
C GLU A 72 -4.35 2.03 17.37
N PHE A 73 -4.34 2.90 16.35
CA PHE A 73 -3.20 3.03 15.46
C PHE A 73 -1.96 3.59 16.16
N MET A 74 -2.10 4.52 17.09
CA MET A 74 -0.98 5.02 17.90
C MET A 74 -0.35 3.93 18.77
N LYS A 75 -1.14 2.99 19.30
CA LYS A 75 -0.62 1.83 20.04
C LYS A 75 0.15 0.89 19.13
N LEU A 76 -0.30 0.73 17.88
CA LEU A 76 0.34 -0.13 16.89
C LEU A 76 1.57 0.50 16.23
N ALA A 77 1.77 1.81 16.31
CA ALA A 77 2.94 2.49 15.76
C ALA A 77 4.19 2.38 16.66
N LYS A 78 4.03 1.94 17.91
CA LYS A 78 5.11 1.62 18.85
C LYS A 78 5.68 0.22 18.62
#